data_AF-A0A2E8LFZ1-F1
#
_entry.id   AF-A0A2E8LFZ1-F1
#
_cell.length_a   1.000
_cell.length_b   1.000
_cell.length_c   1.000
_cell.angle_alpha   90.00
_cell.angle_beta   90.00
_cell.angle_gamma   90.00
#
_symmetry.space_group_name_H-M   'P 1'
#
loop_
_entity.id
_entity.type
_entity.pdbx_description
1 polymer ?
#
loop_
_entity_poly.entity_id
_entity_poly.type
_entity_poly.pdbx_seq_one_letter_code
_entity_poly.pdbx_strand_id
1 'polypeptide(L)'
;MTVAAPEEVPDGVRFDACWSNPPIRIGKDALHGLLAHWLDRLADDGRAHLVVQRHLGADSLARWLDEQGWATTRRASRKGYRLLDVAARPTAPKTRP
;
A
#
# COMPACT_ATOMS: atom_id res chain seq x y z
N MET A 1 8.79 -19.15 -8.20
CA MET A 1 8.39 -18.28 -7.07
C MET A 1 9.63 -18.03 -6.26
N THR A 2 10.05 -16.77 -6.11
CA THR A 2 11.22 -16.38 -5.31
C THR A 2 10.74 -15.75 -4.01
N VAL A 3 11.44 -16.03 -2.91
CA VAL A 3 11.22 -15.38 -1.62
C VAL A 3 12.43 -14.51 -1.35
N ALA A 4 12.20 -13.28 -0.92
CA ALA A 4 13.23 -12.30 -0.64
C ALA A 4 12.81 -11.43 0.55
N ALA A 5 13.77 -11.07 1.39
CA ALA A 5 13.63 -10.01 2.38
C ALA A 5 13.53 -8.64 1.68
N PRO A 6 12.93 -7.61 2.33
CA PRO A 6 12.80 -6.29 1.73
C PRO A 6 14.12 -5.72 1.17
N GLU A 7 15.21 -5.87 1.91
CA GLU A 7 16.57 -5.43 1.56
C GLU A 7 17.20 -6.19 0.39
N GLU A 8 16.68 -7.37 0.04
CA GLU A 8 17.14 -8.15 -1.11
C GLU A 8 16.45 -7.74 -2.42
N VAL A 9 15.40 -6.92 -2.34
CA VAL A 9 14.66 -6.44 -3.53
C VAL A 9 15.25 -5.10 -4.01
N PRO A 10 15.92 -5.04 -5.18
CA PRO A 10 16.62 -3.83 -5.63
C PRO A 10 15.71 -2.59 -5.66
N ASP A 11 16.17 -1.45 -5.13
CA ASP A 11 15.33 -0.24 -4.93
C ASP A 11 14.64 0.27 -6.20
N GLY A 12 15.26 0.10 -7.37
CA GLY A 12 14.70 0.51 -8.66
C GLY A 12 13.55 -0.35 -9.19
N VAL A 13 13.27 -1.51 -8.56
CA VAL A 13 12.14 -2.36 -8.96
C VAL A 13 10.83 -1.69 -8.57
N ARG A 14 9.97 -1.49 -9.57
CA ARG A 14 8.60 -0.99 -9.43
C ARG A 14 7.58 -2.09 -9.73
N PHE A 15 6.41 -1.99 -9.12
CA PHE A 15 5.37 -3.01 -9.16
C PHE A 15 4.10 -2.48 -9.85
N ASP A 16 3.61 -3.21 -10.86
CA ASP A 16 2.29 -2.95 -11.43
C ASP A 16 1.18 -3.31 -10.46
N ALA A 17 1.42 -4.31 -9.60
CA ALA A 17 0.48 -4.72 -8.56
C ALA A 17 1.17 -5.26 -7.30
N CYS A 18 0.55 -4.98 -6.15
CA CYS A 18 0.94 -5.52 -4.84
C CYS A 18 -0.28 -6.09 -4.12
N TRP A 19 -0.16 -7.24 -3.46
CA TRP A 19 -1.21 -7.80 -2.61
C TRP A 19 -0.66 -8.00 -1.21
N SER A 20 -1.37 -7.52 -0.19
CA SER A 20 -0.91 -7.66 1.19
C SER A 20 -2.06 -7.77 2.18
N ASN A 21 -1.82 -8.57 3.22
CA ASN A 21 -2.56 -8.52 4.47
C ASN A 21 -1.56 -8.00 5.53
N PRO A 22 -1.37 -6.68 5.64
CA PRO A 22 -0.25 -6.13 6.39
C PRO A 22 -0.39 -6.46 7.89
N PRO A 23 0.73 -6.67 8.61
CA PRO A 23 0.70 -7.12 10.00
C PRO A 23 0.31 -5.97 10.95
N ILE A 24 -0.98 -5.77 11.18
CA ILE A 24 -1.51 -4.58 11.89
C ILE A 24 -1.03 -4.45 13.35
N ARG A 25 -0.52 -5.52 13.97
CA ARG A 25 -0.12 -5.55 15.40
C ARG A 25 1.34 -5.16 15.66
N ILE A 26 2.07 -4.67 14.65
CA ILE A 26 3.48 -4.25 14.82
C ILE A 26 3.63 -2.81 15.34
N GLY A 27 2.52 -2.14 15.65
CA GLY A 27 2.50 -0.72 16.00
C GLY A 27 2.34 0.18 14.76
N LYS A 28 1.81 1.38 14.99
CA LYS A 28 1.40 2.30 13.93
C LYS A 28 2.58 2.74 13.06
N ASP A 29 3.67 3.17 13.68
CA ASP A 29 4.82 3.74 12.95
C ASP A 29 5.54 2.68 12.11
N ALA A 30 5.72 1.47 12.65
CA ALA A 30 6.31 0.35 11.91
C ALA A 30 5.41 -0.10 10.75
N LEU A 31 4.09 -0.14 10.95
CA LEU A 31 3.13 -0.43 9.87
C LEU A 31 3.18 0.63 8.77
N HIS A 32 3.21 1.91 9.15
CA HIS A 32 3.26 3.02 8.21
C HIS A 32 4.56 3.01 7.40
N GLY A 33 5.71 2.80 8.06
CA GLY A 33 7.00 2.67 7.38
C GLY A 33 7.04 1.49 6.41
N LEU A 34 6.51 0.34 6.81
CA LEU A 34 6.40 -0.84 5.93
C LEU A 34 5.54 -0.55 4.70
N LEU A 35 4.37 0.05 4.88
CA LEU A 35 3.48 0.37 3.76
C LEU A 35 4.11 1.42 2.84
N ALA A 36 4.69 2.49 3.40
CA ALA A 36 5.36 3.51 2.61
C ALA A 36 6.48 2.93 1.74
N HIS A 37 7.33 2.07 2.31
CA HIS A 37 8.42 1.42 1.60
C HIS A 37 7.95 0.67 0.33
N TRP A 38 6.83 -0.06 0.42
CA TRP A 38 6.32 -0.84 -0.70
C TRP A 38 5.42 -0.03 -1.65
N LEU A 39 4.59 0.87 -1.12
CA LEU A 39 3.64 1.64 -1.93
C LEU A 39 4.33 2.74 -2.75
N ASP A 40 5.47 3.27 -2.31
CA ASP A 40 6.29 4.19 -3.11
C ASP A 40 6.94 3.52 -4.33
N ARG A 41 6.97 2.19 -4.33
CA ARG A 41 7.51 1.39 -5.41
C ARG A 41 6.42 0.92 -6.38
N LEU A 42 5.18 1.38 -6.25
CA LEU A 42 4.18 1.14 -7.30
C LEU A 42 4.63 1.84 -8.59
N ALA A 43 4.38 1.21 -9.74
CA ALA A 43 4.45 1.87 -11.04
C ALA A 43 3.42 3.02 -11.11
N ASP A 44 3.54 3.90 -12.09
CA ASP A 44 2.68 5.11 -12.16
C ASP A 44 1.18 4.75 -12.26
N ASP A 45 0.83 3.65 -12.94
CA ASP A 45 -0.52 3.07 -13.00
C ASP A 45 -0.73 1.89 -12.02
N GLY A 46 0.24 1.66 -11.15
CA GLY A 46 0.28 0.52 -10.23
C GLY A 46 -0.76 0.61 -9.12
N ARG A 47 -1.18 -0.56 -8.62
CA ARG A 47 -2.19 -0.70 -7.56
C ARG A 47 -1.73 -1.64 -6.46
N ALA A 48 -2.02 -1.32 -5.20
CA ALA A 48 -1.95 -2.28 -4.11
C ALA A 48 -3.34 -2.68 -3.63
N HIS A 49 -3.50 -3.95 -3.28
CA HIS A 49 -4.72 -4.53 -2.76
C HIS A 49 -4.47 -5.00 -1.32
N LEU A 50 -5.03 -4.26 -0.36
CA LEU A 50 -4.84 -4.54 1.06
C LEU A 50 -6.08 -5.22 1.64
N VAL A 51 -5.86 -6.28 2.41
CA VAL A 51 -6.91 -6.93 3.21
C VAL A 51 -6.66 -6.61 4.68
N VAL A 52 -7.61 -5.94 5.32
CA VAL A 52 -7.43 -5.44 6.69
C VAL A 52 -8.66 -5.73 7.54
N GLN A 53 -8.49 -6.20 8.78
CA GLN A 53 -9.62 -6.38 9.69
C GLN A 53 -10.22 -5.03 10.10
N ARG A 54 -11.54 -4.91 10.03
CA ARG A 54 -12.28 -3.67 10.34
C ARG A 54 -11.95 -3.13 11.73
N HIS A 55 -11.96 -4.02 12.73
CA HIS A 55 -11.74 -3.66 14.13
C HIS A 55 -10.26 -3.39 14.47
N LEU A 56 -9.34 -3.66 13.56
CA LEU A 56 -7.92 -3.37 13.73
C LEU A 56 -7.51 -2.04 13.05
N GLY A 57 -8.47 -1.16 12.75
CA GLY A 57 -8.16 0.17 12.22
C GLY A 57 -8.07 0.24 10.70
N ALA A 58 -8.86 -0.57 9.98
CA ALA A 58 -8.91 -0.50 8.53
C ALA A 58 -9.32 0.90 8.01
N ASP A 59 -10.30 1.53 8.67
CA ASP A 59 -10.81 2.84 8.23
C ASP A 59 -9.81 3.97 8.59
N SER A 60 -9.13 3.87 9.74
CA SER A 60 -8.03 4.80 10.08
C SER A 60 -6.81 4.64 9.18
N LEU A 61 -6.50 3.40 8.76
CA LEU A 61 -5.42 3.15 7.82
C LEU A 61 -5.73 3.71 6.44
N ALA A 62 -6.95 3.51 5.93
CA ALA A 62 -7.38 4.07 4.65
C ALA A 62 -7.26 5.61 4.66
N ARG A 63 -7.73 6.25 5.74
CA ARG A 63 -7.61 7.71 5.89
C ARG A 63 -6.15 8.17 5.90
N TRP A 64 -5.27 7.48 6.60
CA TRP A 64 -3.85 7.81 6.62
C TRP A 64 -3.21 7.66 5.23
N LEU A 65 -3.53 6.59 4.50
CA LEU A 65 -3.02 6.39 3.13
C LEU A 65 -3.44 7.54 2.19
N ASP A 66 -4.70 7.96 2.26
CA ASP A 66 -5.20 9.13 1.52
C ASP A 66 -4.45 10.41 1.92
N GLU A 67 -4.25 10.65 3.22
CA GLU A 67 -3.50 11.80 3.74
C GLU A 67 -2.03 11.83 3.27
N GLN A 68 -1.42 10.67 3.01
CA GLN A 68 -0.05 10.58 2.46
C GLN A 68 0.02 10.71 0.93
N GLY A 69 -1.14 10.75 0.25
CA GLY A 69 -1.26 10.91 -1.20
C GLY A 69 -1.45 9.61 -1.98
N TRP A 70 -1.57 8.45 -1.33
CA TRP A 70 -1.99 7.21 -1.99
C TRP A 70 -3.51 7.14 -2.01
N ALA A 71 -4.11 7.49 -3.14
CA ALA A 71 -5.56 7.46 -3.27
C ALA A 71 -6.10 6.06 -2.97
N THR A 72 -6.94 5.95 -1.94
CA THR A 72 -7.40 4.70 -1.37
C THR A 72 -8.90 4.57 -1.50
N THR A 73 -9.36 3.45 -2.04
CA THR A 73 -10.78 3.15 -2.21
C THR A 73 -11.14 1.87 -1.50
N ARG A 74 -12.29 1.87 -0.83
CA ARG A 74 -12.84 0.64 -0.24
C ARG A 74 -13.54 -0.17 -1.32
N ARG A 75 -12.82 -1.11 -1.93
CA ARG A 75 -13.36 -2.02 -2.95
C ARG A 75 -14.52 -2.86 -2.43
N ALA A 76 -14.35 -3.49 -1.27
CA ALA A 76 -15.36 -4.39 -0.72
C ALA A 76 -15.24 -4.57 0.80
N SER A 77 -16.19 -5.31 1.36
CA SER A 77 -16.31 -5.54 2.79
C SER A 77 -16.95 -6.91 3.03
N ARG A 78 -16.18 -7.87 3.58
CA ARG A 78 -16.66 -9.26 3.78
C ARG A 78 -16.12 -9.84 5.09
N LYS A 79 -16.97 -10.54 5.85
CA LYS A 79 -16.60 -11.30 7.07
C LYS A 79 -15.67 -10.55 8.04
N GLY A 80 -15.94 -9.28 8.33
CA GLY A 80 -15.13 -8.48 9.25
C GLY A 80 -13.85 -7.87 8.65
N TYR A 81 -13.58 -8.08 7.35
CA TYR A 81 -12.46 -7.46 6.63
C TYR A 81 -12.93 -6.31 5.73
N ARG A 82 -12.00 -5.40 5.43
CA ARG A 82 -12.03 -4.41 4.35
C ARG A 82 -11.04 -4.84 3.29
N LEU A 83 -11.45 -4.73 2.03
CA LEU A 83 -10.56 -4.80 0.88
C LEU A 83 -10.37 -3.37 0.41
N LEU A 84 -9.12 -2.90 0.45
CA LEU A 84 -8.72 -1.56 0.04
C LEU A 84 -7.93 -1.67 -1.25
N ASP A 85 -8.29 -0.87 -2.25
CA ASP A 85 -7.48 -0.67 -3.45
C ASP A 85 -6.77 0.68 -3.31
N VAL A 86 -5.44 0.66 -3.39
CA VAL A 86 -4.55 1.79 -3.13
C VAL A 86 -3.80 2.12 -4.43
N ALA A 87 -3.92 3.35 -4.89
CA ALA A 87 -3.23 3.85 -6.06
C ALA A 87 -1.80 4.29 -5.75
N ALA A 88 -0.90 4.18 -6.73
CA ALA A 88 0.36 4.91 -6.71
C ALA A 88 0.11 6.42 -6.51
N ARG A 89 1.04 7.10 -5.82
CA ARG A 89 0.98 8.55 -5.71
C ARG A 89 1.20 9.16 -7.10
N PRO A 90 0.51 10.26 -7.43
CA PRO A 90 0.85 11.01 -8.62
C PRO A 90 2.32 11.42 -8.53
N THR A 91 3.15 10.89 -9.42
CA THR A 91 4.48 11.45 -9.62
C THR A 91 4.28 12.82 -10.26
N ALA A 92 5.02 13.84 -9.78
CA ALA A 92 4.97 15.16 -10.40
C ALA A 92 5.19 15.01 -11.92
N PRO A 93 4.45 15.75 -12.76
CA PRO A 93 4.53 15.56 -14.21
C PRO A 93 6.00 15.69 -14.62
N LYS A 94 6.54 14.60 -15.19
CA LYS A 94 7.88 14.62 -15.78
C LYS A 94 7.80 15.62 -16.93
N THR A 95 8.35 16.81 -16.74
CA THR A 95 8.51 17.78 -17.83
C THR A 95 9.36 17.10 -18.89
N ARG A 96 8.72 16.69 -19.99
CA ARG A 96 9.43 16.19 -21.17
C ARG A 96 10.06 17.41 -21.85
N PRO A 97 11.36 17.39 -22.20
CA PRO A 97 11.94 18.41 -23.06
C PRO A 97 11.29 18.41 -24.44
#